data_AF-A0A4Q5T0V0-F1
#
_entry.id   AF-A0A4Q5T0V0-F1
#
_cell.length_a   1.000
_cell.length_b   1.000
_cell.length_c   1.000
_cell.angle_alpha   90.00
_cell.angle_beta   90.00
_cell.angle_gamma   90.00
#
_symmetry.space_group_name_H-M   'P 1'
#
loop_
_entity.id
_entity.type
_entity.pdbx_description
1 polymer ?
#
loop_
_entity_poly.entity_id
_entity_poly.type
_entity_poly.pdbx_seq_one_letter_code
_entity_poly.pdbx_strand_id
1 'polypeptide(L)' 'MADVTILHNPACSTSRHALESASAAGVDVEEVRYLKEPLDRAALLDLLDRLEDE' A
#
# COMPACT_ATOMS: atom_id res chain seq x y z
N MET A 1 -8.65 2.84 -12.24
CA MET A 1 -7.34 2.92 -11.58
C MET A 1 -7.64 3.49 -10.22
N ALA A 2 -7.32 2.76 -9.15
CA ALA A 2 -7.56 3.25 -7.80
C ALA A 2 -6.73 4.51 -7.55
N ASP A 3 -7.29 5.45 -6.78
CA ASP A 3 -6.60 6.69 -6.40
C ASP A 3 -5.42 6.42 -5.44
N VAL A 4 -5.48 5.31 -4.69
CA VAL A 4 -4.47 4.91 -3.71
C VAL A 4 -4.19 3.42 -3.80
N THR A 5 -2.91 3.03 -3.71
CA THR A 5 -2.50 1.63 -3.57
C THR A 5 -2.00 1.40 -2.15
N ILE A 6 -2.53 0.38 -1.46
CA ILE A 6 -2.08 -0.02 -0.11
C ILE A 6 -1.37 -1.36 -0.20
N LEU A 7 -0.07 -1.36 0.15
CA LEU A 7 0.71 -2.58 0.37
C LEU A 7 0.27 -3.21 1.70
N HIS A 8 -0.60 -4.21 1.62
CA HIS A 8 -1.31 -4.74 2.78
C HIS A 8 -0.72 -6.06 3.29
N ASN A 9 -0.56 -6.15 4.61
CA ASN A 9 -0.30 -7.39 5.33
C ASN A 9 -1.44 -7.66 6.32
N PRO A 10 -2.30 -8.67 6.07
CA PRO A 10 -3.43 -9.00 6.95
C PRO A 10 -3.05 -9.34 8.38
N ALA A 11 -1.81 -9.80 8.62
CA ALA A 11 -1.32 -10.13 9.96
C ALA A 11 -0.88 -8.88 10.76
N CYS A 12 -0.65 -7.74 10.12
CA CYS A 12 -0.16 -6.51 10.76
C CYS A 12 -1.34 -5.59 11.16
N SER A 13 -1.44 -5.24 12.45
CA SER A 13 -2.49 -4.35 12.97
C SER A 13 -2.47 -2.96 12.33
N THR A 14 -1.29 -2.38 12.15
CA THR A 14 -1.13 -1.06 11.52
C THR A 14 -1.59 -1.07 10.05
N SER A 15 -1.29 -2.16 9.33
CA SER A 15 -1.68 -2.30 7.93
C SER A 15 -3.21 -2.45 7.76
N ARG A 16 -3.88 -3.14 8.70
CA ARG A 16 -5.35 -3.17 8.75
C ARG A 16 -5.94 -1.80 9.03
N HIS A 17 -5.36 -1.07 9.99
CA HIS A 17 -5.82 0.28 10.32
C HIS A 17 -5.71 1.27 9.15
N ALA A 18 -4.64 1.17 8.34
CA ALA A 18 -4.50 1.97 7.13
C ALA A 18 -5.61 1.71 6.10
N LEU A 19 -5.95 0.43 5.87
CA LEU A 19 -7.04 0.04 4.97
C LEU A 19 -8.41 0.51 5.49
N GLU A 20 -8.67 0.37 6.79
CA GLU A 20 -9.89 0.87 7.43
C GLU A 20 -10.00 2.40 7.32
N SER A 21 -8.90 3.13 7.50
CA SER A 21 -8.86 4.59 7.39
C SER A 21 -9.18 5.06 5.98
N ALA A 22 -8.60 4.41 4.96
CA ALA A 22 -8.87 4.74 3.57
C ALA A 22 -10.31 4.41 3.15
N SER A 23 -10.85 3.29 3.63
CA SER A 23 -12.26 2.92 3.45
C SER A 23 -13.21 3.93 4.12
N ALA A 24 -12.90 4.35 5.36
CA ALA A 24 -13.68 5.37 6.08
C ALA A 24 -13.64 6.75 5.39
N ALA A 25 -12.54 7.06 4.70
CA ALA A 25 -12.41 8.26 3.87
C ALA A 25 -13.14 8.16 2.52
N GLY A 26 -13.69 6.99 2.16
CA GLY A 26 -14.37 6.77 0.89
C GLY A 26 -13.43 6.74 -0.33
N VAL A 27 -12.14 6.47 -0.11
CA VAL A 27 -11.12 6.42 -1.16
C VAL A 27 -11.14 5.05 -1.82
N ASP A 28 -11.08 5.02 -3.15
CA ASP A 28 -10.90 3.78 -3.90
C ASP A 28 -9.46 3.30 -3.72
N VAL A 29 -9.31 2.11 -3.13
CA VAL A 29 -8.01 1.53 -2.77
C VAL A 29 -7.76 0.24 -3.52
N GLU A 30 -6.58 0.13 -4.12
CA GLU A 30 -6.04 -1.13 -4.59
C GLU A 30 -5.24 -1.81 -3.48
N GLU A 31 -5.73 -2.95 -2.96
CA GLU A 31 -5.03 -3.77 -1.98
C GLU A 31 -4.01 -4.67 -2.68
N VAL A 32 -2.72 -4.47 -2.41
CA VAL A 32 -1.64 -5.34 -2.92
C VAL A 32 -1.02 -6.12 -1.77
N ARG A 33 -1.12 -7.45 -1.84
CA ARG A 33 -0.56 -8.35 -0.81
C ARG A 33 0.90 -8.66 -1.07
N TYR A 34 1.78 -7.72 -0.72
CA TYR A 34 3.22 -7.77 -1.03
C TYR A 34 3.97 -9.04 -0.57
N LEU A 35 3.45 -9.77 0.44
CA LEU A 35 4.02 -11.06 0.87
C LEU A 35 3.65 -12.23 -0.05
N LYS A 36 2.53 -12.14 -0.78
CA LYS A 36 2.08 -13.13 -1.75
C LYS A 36 2.50 -12.76 -3.18
N GLU A 37 2.37 -11.48 -3.50
CA GLU A 37 2.66 -10.88 -4.79
C GLU A 37 3.72 -9.80 -4.56
N PRO A 38 5.00 -10.18 -4.48
CA PRO A 38 6.07 -9.24 -4.23
C PRO A 38 6.21 -8.26 -5.41
N LEU A 39 6.59 -7.04 -5.08
CA LEU A 39 6.91 -6.01 -6.08
C LEU A 39 8.20 -6.40 -6.81
N ASP A 40 8.27 -6.08 -8.09
CA ASP A 40 9.51 -6.18 -8.84
C ASP A 40 10.50 -5.07 -8.46
N ARG A 41 11.74 -5.21 -8.92
CA ARG A 41 12.82 -4.28 -8.58
C ARG A 41 12.50 -2.84 -8.97
N ALA A 42 11.85 -2.60 -10.12
CA ALA A 42 11.57 -1.24 -10.57
C ALA A 42 10.52 -0.59 -9.65
N ALA A 43 9.46 -1.32 -9.31
CA ALA A 43 8.42 -0.86 -8.41
C ALA A 43 8.93 -0.61 -6.97
N LEU A 44 9.89 -1.40 -6.48
CA LEU A 44 10.52 -1.15 -5.18
C LEU A 44 11.37 0.11 -5.17
N LEU A 45 12.07 0.43 -6.27
CA LEU A 45 12.85 1.65 -6.38
C LEU A 45 11.95 2.89 -6.45
N ASP A 46 10.85 2.81 -7.20
CA ASP A 46 9.83 3.88 -7.22
C ASP A 46 9.22 4.11 -5.84
N LEU A 47 8.92 3.03 -5.11
CA LEU A 47 8.41 3.13 -3.75
C LEU A 47 9.41 3.82 -2.81
N LEU A 48 10.70 3.52 -2.93
CA LEU A 48 11.73 4.17 -2.13
C LEU A 48 11.81 5.66 -2.43
N ASP A 49 11.89 6.04 -3.71
CA ASP A 49 11.93 7.45 -4.15
C ASP A 49 10.74 8.26 -3.60
N ARG A 50 9.54 7.64 -3.54
CA ARG A 50 8.33 8.26 -2.97
C ARG A 50 8.32 8.39 -1.45
N LEU A 51 9.12 7.59 -0.74
CA LEU A 51 9.21 7.58 0.72
C LEU A 51 10.37 8.43 1.23
N GLU A 52 11.30 8.81 0.36
CA GLU A 52 12.38 9.72 0.68
C GLU A 52 11.82 11.16 0.78
N ASP A 53 11.82 11.73 1.98
CA ASP A 53 11.60 13.16 2.20
C ASP A 53 12.90 13.90 1.85
N GLU A 54 12.94 14.66 0.74
CA GLU A 54 13.94 15.72 0.50
C GLU A 54 13.57 17.02 1.22
#